data_AF-A0A1W9RL61-F1
#
_entry.id   AF-A0A1W9RL61-F1
#
_cell.length_a   1.000
_cell.length_b   1.000
_cell.length_c   1.000
_cell.angle_alpha   90.00
_cell.angle_beta   90.00
_cell.angle_gamma   90.00
#
_symmetry.space_group_name_H-M   'P 1'
#
loop_
_entity.id
_entity.type
_entity.pdbx_description
1 polymer ?
#
loop_
_entity_poly.entity_id
_entity_poly.type
_entity_poly.pdbx_seq_one_letter_code
_entity_poly.pdbx_strand_id
1 'polypeptide(L)'
;MFYLKSHDYFSSFFTDINDTLAAIIRDTKQQYENKIGLEYIFPRFYLVEVPIQFYFYPHLWTVSSEAVQPEMVLIHEKGVLMMGADFYNQFRWQKRMTERRNQTITPEEQQSNVFTQFLRNGFFNSGITRRFFETGMLGLHPDYHVFPNYFTFVNNFSSEEVPLFNVAFESYLSEKTSEQASGFRRMFSGLTDDEKANIALMEQSLKEIFADPDKKDVLSKVLKLKGRYLFNYIQTQIPPDEFDAFISDYLSQNRFSNIDVNSFAETMKEKTSFDLMPFFQHWYNEKKLPAFLITDINGYKFIDNDRTRYQIKFKIENTENVEGLISVSFRIAGGRGRFFGMGPGADQPEEKFYRIGPGAIKEIGIVLDDEPRRMTINTLNSKNLPILFERRFDDLEMDKKAVAFEGVRDLKDHLKWIDPKEIVVDNEDPGFSVSSEKQESFVKKLFHTKDKEDEKYVGFNFWRPPTTWRLTTNADFFGKFIHSAHYIKAGDGSKKAIWTAELKQSGTYDVYYYSTRIELFWMRRGRGARKNSMFQDFHFIVHHDDGEEEVELDMGDPDTGWTLLGTYYISAGKAQVELTNKSKGRIIFADAIKWVKH
;
A
#
# COMPACT_ATOMS: atom_id res chain seq x y z
N MET A 1 18.79 -13.69 -28.99
CA MET A 1 19.00 -14.38 -27.70
C MET A 1 20.19 -15.31 -27.86
N PHE A 2 21.09 -15.32 -26.88
CA PHE A 2 22.25 -16.20 -26.83
C PHE A 2 22.07 -17.14 -25.65
N TYR A 3 22.03 -18.44 -25.93
CA TYR A 3 21.84 -19.49 -24.93
C TYR A 3 22.63 -20.74 -25.33
N LEU A 4 22.94 -21.60 -24.36
CA LEU A 4 23.66 -22.85 -24.63
C LEU A 4 22.79 -23.80 -25.46
N LYS A 5 23.38 -24.53 -26.42
CA LYS A 5 22.62 -25.35 -27.39
C LYS A 5 21.64 -26.35 -26.74
N SER A 6 21.96 -26.88 -25.56
CA SER A 6 21.11 -27.81 -24.80
C SER A 6 20.03 -27.12 -23.95
N HIS A 7 19.99 -25.79 -23.92
CA HIS A 7 19.13 -24.98 -23.04
C HIS A 7 17.91 -24.39 -23.77
N ASP A 8 17.63 -24.83 -25.00
CA ASP A 8 16.36 -24.56 -25.68
C ASP A 8 15.22 -25.34 -25.02
N TYR A 9 14.69 -24.83 -23.90
CA TYR A 9 13.55 -25.43 -23.22
C TYR A 9 12.22 -24.76 -23.58
N PHE A 10 12.26 -23.66 -24.33
CA PHE A 10 11.12 -22.75 -24.54
C PHE A 10 10.53 -22.84 -25.95
N SER A 11 11.32 -23.12 -26.99
CA SER A 11 10.83 -23.04 -28.38
C SER A 11 9.68 -24.00 -28.68
N SER A 12 9.64 -25.16 -28.02
CA SER A 12 8.55 -26.14 -28.15
C SER A 12 7.19 -25.66 -27.65
N PHE A 13 7.16 -24.59 -26.85
CA PHE A 13 5.93 -23.99 -26.34
C PHE A 13 5.34 -22.93 -27.27
N PHE A 14 6.09 -22.43 -28.26
CA PHE A 14 5.72 -21.28 -29.09
C PHE A 14 5.77 -21.60 -30.59
N THR A 15 5.14 -22.70 -31.00
CA THR A 15 5.18 -23.17 -32.40
C THR A 15 4.25 -22.40 -33.34
N ASP A 16 3.17 -21.82 -32.80
CA ASP A 16 2.04 -21.31 -33.57
C ASP A 16 2.05 -19.78 -33.69
N ILE A 17 3.02 -19.10 -33.06
CA ILE A 17 3.11 -17.63 -33.04
C ILE A 17 4.36 -17.07 -33.73
N ASN A 18 5.09 -17.90 -34.48
CA ASN A 18 6.38 -17.50 -35.08
C ASN A 18 6.29 -16.25 -35.97
N ASP A 19 5.20 -16.09 -36.71
CA ASP A 19 4.91 -14.95 -37.58
C ASP A 19 4.41 -13.70 -36.83
N THR A 20 3.88 -13.88 -35.60
CA THR A 20 3.30 -12.82 -34.77
C THR A 20 4.19 -12.36 -33.62
N LEU A 21 5.26 -13.09 -33.29
CA LEU A 21 6.22 -12.75 -32.21
C LEU A 21 6.71 -11.30 -32.28
N ALA A 22 7.10 -10.84 -33.47
CA ALA A 22 7.59 -9.48 -33.67
C ALA A 22 6.53 -8.41 -33.35
N ALA A 23 5.26 -8.67 -33.68
CA ALA A 23 4.15 -7.78 -33.38
C ALA A 23 3.88 -7.75 -31.87
N ILE A 24 3.82 -8.92 -31.21
CA ILE A 24 3.59 -9.01 -29.76
C ILE A 24 4.68 -8.26 -28.98
N ILE A 25 5.94 -8.41 -29.37
CA ILE A 25 7.06 -7.67 -28.75
C ILE A 25 6.87 -6.16 -28.92
N ARG A 26 6.56 -5.70 -30.15
CA ARG A 26 6.36 -4.28 -30.45
C ARG A 26 5.20 -3.70 -29.66
N ASP A 27 4.06 -4.38 -29.62
CA ASP A 27 2.86 -3.92 -28.93
C ASP A 27 3.08 -3.87 -27.42
N THR A 28 3.72 -4.89 -26.85
CA THR A 28 4.04 -4.92 -25.41
C THR A 28 5.04 -3.83 -25.04
N LYS A 29 6.05 -3.60 -25.89
CA LYS A 29 7.00 -2.49 -25.75
C LYS A 29 6.28 -1.15 -25.80
N GLN A 30 5.45 -0.89 -26.81
CA GLN A 30 4.74 0.38 -26.96
C GLN A 30 3.81 0.66 -25.77
N GLN A 31 3.13 -0.37 -25.25
CA GLN A 31 2.32 -0.24 -24.04
C GLN A 31 3.16 0.15 -22.82
N TYR A 32 4.39 -0.38 -22.71
CA TYR A 32 5.31 -0.01 -21.64
C TYR A 32 5.82 1.43 -21.83
N GLU A 33 6.25 1.80 -23.03
CA GLU A 33 6.70 3.15 -23.40
C GLU A 33 5.64 4.21 -23.11
N ASN A 34 4.39 3.96 -23.52
CA ASN A 34 3.26 4.84 -23.25
C ASN A 34 3.01 5.04 -21.75
N LYS A 35 3.28 4.02 -20.91
CA LYS A 35 3.13 4.15 -19.46
C LYS A 35 4.22 4.99 -18.81
N ILE A 36 5.47 4.83 -19.24
CA ILE A 36 6.60 5.55 -18.65
C ILE A 36 6.87 6.91 -19.31
N GLY A 37 6.32 7.17 -20.49
CA GLY A 37 6.56 8.40 -21.26
C GLY A 37 7.95 8.49 -21.88
N LEU A 38 8.64 7.35 -22.05
CA LEU A 38 10.00 7.26 -22.60
C LEU A 38 10.08 6.23 -23.72
N GLU A 39 11.01 6.46 -24.65
CA GLU A 39 11.27 5.58 -25.79
C GLU A 39 12.54 4.76 -25.59
N TYR A 40 12.54 3.52 -26.09
CA TYR A 40 13.74 2.72 -26.21
C TYR A 40 14.58 3.21 -27.39
N ILE A 41 15.73 3.82 -27.10
CA ILE A 41 16.54 4.49 -28.11
C ILE A 41 17.63 3.63 -28.75
N PHE A 42 17.94 2.48 -28.16
CA PHE A 42 19.00 1.63 -28.68
C PHE A 42 18.51 0.85 -29.91
N PRO A 43 19.37 0.62 -30.92
CA PRO A 43 18.97 -0.05 -32.16
C PRO A 43 18.72 -1.54 -31.99
N ARG A 44 19.15 -2.12 -30.86
CA ARG A 44 19.12 -3.56 -30.60
C ARG A 44 18.94 -3.85 -29.11
N PHE A 45 18.55 -5.09 -28.83
CA PHE A 45 18.41 -5.61 -27.48
C PHE A 45 18.76 -7.10 -27.46
N TYR A 46 19.69 -7.48 -26.58
CA TYR A 46 20.21 -8.84 -26.46
C TYR A 46 19.78 -9.49 -25.15
N LEU A 47 19.35 -10.73 -25.24
CA LEU A 47 19.21 -11.61 -24.08
C LEU A 47 20.40 -12.57 -24.10
N VAL A 48 21.20 -12.59 -23.05
CA VAL A 48 22.41 -13.40 -22.94
C VAL A 48 22.29 -14.30 -21.73
N GLU A 49 22.39 -15.61 -21.95
CA GLU A 49 22.40 -16.58 -20.87
C GLU A 49 23.73 -16.54 -20.10
N VAL A 50 23.65 -16.54 -18.76
CA VAL A 50 24.79 -16.62 -17.84
C VAL A 50 24.62 -17.81 -16.88
N PRO A 51 25.71 -18.36 -16.30
CA PRO A 51 25.61 -19.46 -15.34
C PRO A 51 24.73 -19.10 -14.13
N ILE A 52 24.06 -20.09 -13.53
CA ILE A 52 23.21 -19.86 -12.34
C ILE A 52 23.98 -19.25 -11.15
N GLN A 53 25.30 -19.45 -11.10
CA GLN A 53 26.18 -18.95 -10.04
C GLN A 53 26.59 -17.48 -10.25
N PHE A 54 26.20 -16.85 -11.36
CA PHE A 54 26.57 -15.47 -11.67
C PHE A 54 25.81 -14.49 -10.75
N TYR A 55 26.47 -14.01 -9.70
CA TYR A 55 25.81 -13.12 -8.74
C TYR A 55 25.75 -11.68 -9.24
N PHE A 56 24.62 -11.01 -9.05
CA PHE A 56 24.45 -9.59 -9.35
C PHE A 56 24.31 -8.79 -8.06
N TYR A 57 25.15 -7.78 -7.89
CA TYR A 57 25.08 -6.88 -6.76
C TYR A 57 24.01 -5.81 -6.98
N PRO A 58 23.10 -5.60 -6.02
CA PRO A 58 22.19 -4.46 -6.06
C PRO A 58 22.92 -3.16 -5.69
N HIS A 59 22.51 -2.06 -6.29
CA HIS A 59 22.99 -0.72 -5.95
C HIS A 59 21.88 0.08 -5.27
N LEU A 60 22.22 0.89 -4.26
CA LEU A 60 21.27 1.75 -3.56
C LEU A 60 21.06 3.10 -4.26
N TRP A 61 21.99 3.49 -5.11
CA TRP A 61 22.02 4.80 -5.79
C TRP A 61 21.49 4.74 -7.23
N THR A 62 20.85 3.65 -7.64
CA THR A 62 20.19 3.54 -8.96
C THR A 62 19.18 2.40 -8.99
N VAL A 63 18.17 2.53 -9.85
CA VAL A 63 17.24 1.47 -10.24
C VAL A 63 17.87 0.52 -11.28
N SER A 64 19.13 0.71 -11.66
CA SER A 64 19.87 -0.29 -12.44
C SER A 64 20.33 -1.48 -11.61
N SER A 65 20.28 -2.67 -12.21
CA SER A 65 20.84 -3.91 -11.67
C SER A 65 21.97 -4.35 -12.57
N GLU A 66 23.02 -4.97 -12.03
CA GLU A 66 24.11 -5.53 -12.84
C GLU A 66 23.64 -6.59 -13.86
N ALA A 67 22.46 -7.18 -13.64
CA ALA A 67 21.80 -8.07 -14.60
C ALA A 67 21.41 -7.39 -15.91
N VAL A 68 21.33 -6.06 -15.91
CA VAL A 68 20.94 -5.24 -17.05
C VAL A 68 22.12 -4.35 -17.42
N GLN A 69 22.48 -4.37 -18.69
CA GLN A 69 23.53 -3.53 -19.26
C GLN A 69 22.93 -2.76 -20.45
N PRO A 70 23.61 -1.75 -20.99
CA PRO A 70 23.17 -1.10 -22.22
C PRO A 70 22.94 -2.14 -23.32
N GLU A 71 21.74 -2.11 -23.91
CA GLU A 71 21.30 -3.00 -24.99
C GLU A 71 21.21 -4.49 -24.63
N MET A 72 21.36 -4.89 -23.36
CA MET A 72 21.33 -6.31 -23.01
C MET A 72 20.84 -6.64 -21.60
N VAL A 73 20.34 -7.86 -21.43
CA VAL A 73 20.02 -8.47 -20.13
C VAL A 73 20.74 -9.82 -20.02
N LEU A 74 21.42 -9.99 -18.90
CA LEU A 74 22.10 -11.21 -18.50
C LEU A 74 21.12 -12.08 -17.70
N ILE A 75 20.61 -13.14 -18.32
CA ILE A 75 19.60 -14.02 -17.73
C ILE A 75 20.29 -15.29 -17.26
N HIS A 76 20.06 -15.69 -16.00
CA HIS A 76 20.59 -16.95 -15.49
C HIS A 76 20.10 -18.16 -16.30
N GLU A 77 20.87 -19.25 -16.24
CA GLU A 77 20.64 -20.43 -17.06
C GLU A 77 19.19 -20.91 -17.05
N LYS A 78 18.66 -21.19 -18.25
CA LYS A 78 17.26 -21.58 -18.48
C LYS A 78 16.21 -20.64 -17.88
N GLY A 79 16.56 -19.38 -17.60
CA GLY A 79 15.66 -18.42 -16.98
C GLY A 79 15.16 -18.84 -15.59
N VAL A 80 15.87 -19.71 -14.87
CA VAL A 80 15.38 -20.37 -13.64
C VAL A 80 14.98 -19.39 -12.53
N LEU A 81 15.63 -18.23 -12.47
CA LEU A 81 15.33 -17.17 -11.50
C LEU A 81 14.36 -16.11 -12.04
N MET A 82 13.98 -16.19 -13.32
CA MET A 82 13.16 -15.21 -14.01
C MET A 82 11.68 -15.52 -13.85
N MET A 83 10.91 -14.52 -13.45
CA MET A 83 9.46 -14.66 -13.34
C MET A 83 8.83 -14.85 -14.72
N GLY A 84 7.91 -15.81 -14.83
CA GLY A 84 7.20 -16.07 -16.09
C GLY A 84 7.97 -16.96 -17.07
N ALA A 85 9.24 -17.28 -16.78
CA ALA A 85 10.05 -18.16 -17.62
C ALA A 85 9.71 -19.66 -17.46
N ASP A 86 8.95 -20.04 -16.43
CA ASP A 86 8.40 -21.40 -16.25
C ASP A 86 7.16 -21.62 -17.15
N PHE A 87 7.40 -21.75 -18.44
CA PHE A 87 6.34 -21.86 -19.45
C PHE A 87 5.41 -23.04 -19.18
N TYR A 88 5.92 -24.22 -18.78
CA TYR A 88 5.10 -25.38 -18.47
C TYR A 88 4.01 -25.07 -17.43
N ASN A 89 4.40 -24.46 -16.30
CA ASN A 89 3.43 -24.10 -15.28
C ASN A 89 2.50 -22.96 -15.72
N GLN A 90 2.96 -22.00 -16.52
CA GLN A 90 2.12 -20.94 -17.09
C GLN A 90 0.99 -21.53 -17.96
N PHE A 91 1.33 -22.39 -18.92
CA PHE A 91 0.35 -23.05 -19.78
C PHE A 91 -0.62 -23.92 -18.96
N ARG A 92 -0.12 -24.68 -17.98
CA ARG A 92 -0.96 -25.49 -17.07
C ARG A 92 -1.93 -24.64 -16.26
N TRP A 93 -1.49 -23.50 -15.74
CA TRP A 93 -2.33 -22.59 -14.98
C TRP A 93 -3.40 -21.95 -15.84
N GLN A 94 -3.03 -21.48 -17.03
CA GLN A 94 -3.97 -20.87 -17.96
C GLN A 94 -5.04 -21.87 -18.40
N LYS A 95 -4.66 -23.10 -18.76
CA LYS A 95 -5.61 -24.17 -19.12
C LYS A 95 -6.64 -24.42 -18.01
N ARG A 96 -6.19 -24.57 -16.77
CA ARG A 96 -7.08 -24.72 -15.59
C ARG A 96 -8.03 -23.54 -15.41
N MET A 97 -7.55 -22.31 -15.65
CA MET A 97 -8.37 -21.11 -15.53
C MET A 97 -9.40 -21.02 -16.65
N THR A 98 -9.04 -21.41 -17.87
CA THR A 98 -9.91 -21.48 -19.05
C THR A 98 -11.01 -22.53 -18.88
N GLU A 99 -10.64 -23.73 -18.41
CA GLU A 99 -11.59 -24.81 -18.07
C GLU A 99 -12.58 -24.36 -16.98
N ARG A 100 -12.09 -23.72 -15.91
CA ARG A 100 -12.97 -23.15 -14.85
C ARG A 100 -13.92 -22.07 -15.34
N ARG A 101 -13.60 -21.42 -16.46
CA ARG A 101 -14.41 -20.35 -17.06
C ARG A 101 -15.33 -20.85 -18.18
N ASN A 102 -15.30 -22.15 -18.50
CA ASN A 102 -15.99 -22.73 -19.67
C ASN A 102 -15.70 -21.95 -20.96
N GLN A 103 -14.45 -21.53 -21.15
CA GLN A 103 -14.01 -20.85 -22.36
C GLN A 103 -13.15 -21.79 -23.21
N THR A 104 -13.16 -21.58 -24.52
CA THR A 104 -12.24 -22.23 -25.47
C THR A 104 -11.33 -21.16 -26.04
N ILE A 105 -10.02 -21.36 -25.93
CA ILE A 105 -8.98 -20.44 -26.42
C ILE A 105 -8.19 -21.23 -27.47
N THR A 106 -7.84 -20.59 -28.59
CA THR A 106 -7.02 -21.23 -29.63
C THR A 106 -5.58 -21.43 -29.13
N PRO A 107 -4.81 -22.39 -29.68
CA PRO A 107 -3.39 -22.55 -29.34
C PRO A 107 -2.57 -21.26 -29.54
N GLU A 108 -2.80 -20.55 -30.64
CA GLU A 108 -2.18 -19.26 -30.97
C GLU A 108 -2.46 -18.18 -29.89
N GLU A 109 -3.73 -18.04 -29.49
CA GLU A 109 -4.13 -17.08 -28.46
C GLU A 109 -3.55 -17.48 -27.09
N GLN A 110 -3.48 -18.79 -26.81
CA GLN A 110 -2.88 -19.30 -25.59
C GLN A 110 -1.38 -18.95 -25.51
N GLN A 111 -0.64 -19.25 -26.58
CA GLN A 111 0.80 -18.95 -26.69
C GLN A 111 1.08 -17.45 -26.62
N SER A 112 0.30 -16.64 -27.34
CA SER A 112 0.41 -15.17 -27.33
C SER A 112 0.22 -14.59 -25.93
N ASN A 113 -0.77 -15.09 -25.19
CA ASN A 113 -1.04 -14.68 -23.82
C ASN A 113 0.11 -15.04 -22.87
N VAL A 114 0.63 -16.28 -22.94
CA VAL A 114 1.76 -16.71 -22.10
C VAL A 114 3.02 -15.91 -22.44
N PHE A 115 3.29 -15.67 -23.72
CA PHE A 115 4.45 -14.89 -24.15
C PHE A 115 4.36 -13.42 -23.70
N THR A 116 3.20 -12.79 -23.88
CA THR A 116 2.93 -11.42 -23.39
C THR A 116 3.10 -11.34 -21.88
N GLN A 117 2.59 -12.35 -21.15
CA GLN A 117 2.73 -12.42 -19.69
C GLN A 117 4.20 -12.62 -19.27
N PHE A 118 4.99 -13.37 -20.02
CA PHE A 118 6.43 -13.50 -19.82
C PHE A 118 7.15 -12.16 -20.01
N LEU A 119 6.89 -11.44 -21.10
CA LEU A 119 7.48 -10.12 -21.34
C LEU A 119 7.13 -9.14 -20.22
N ARG A 120 5.85 -9.08 -19.84
CA ARG A 120 5.37 -8.21 -18.77
C ARG A 120 6.01 -8.56 -17.43
N ASN A 121 5.92 -9.80 -16.98
CA ASN A 121 6.44 -10.18 -15.65
C ASN A 121 7.97 -10.27 -15.57
N GLY A 122 8.61 -10.51 -16.71
CA GLY A 122 10.04 -10.70 -16.81
C GLY A 122 10.83 -9.42 -17.00
N PHE A 123 10.31 -8.47 -17.79
CA PHE A 123 11.07 -7.29 -18.21
C PHE A 123 10.39 -5.95 -17.90
N PHE A 124 9.06 -5.85 -17.98
CA PHE A 124 8.34 -4.56 -17.98
C PHE A 124 7.58 -4.23 -16.69
N ASN A 125 7.22 -5.23 -15.90
CA ASN A 125 6.62 -5.00 -14.60
C ASN A 125 7.74 -4.83 -13.59
N SER A 126 7.97 -3.57 -13.23
CA SER A 126 8.78 -3.16 -12.10
C SER A 126 8.16 -3.68 -10.81
N GLY A 127 8.55 -4.89 -10.43
CA GLY A 127 8.65 -5.18 -9.03
C GLY A 127 9.85 -4.46 -8.43
N ILE A 128 9.91 -3.11 -8.44
CA ILE A 128 10.75 -2.37 -7.47
C ILE A 128 10.48 -2.97 -6.08
N THR A 129 9.21 -3.25 -5.81
CA THR A 129 8.76 -4.04 -4.68
C THR A 129 9.60 -5.31 -4.45
N ARG A 130 9.96 -6.10 -5.46
CA ARG A 130 10.69 -7.36 -5.26
C ARG A 130 12.20 -7.21 -5.13
N ARG A 131 12.80 -6.18 -5.73
CA ARG A 131 14.21 -5.84 -5.49
C ARG A 131 14.44 -5.39 -4.03
N PHE A 132 13.38 -4.94 -3.36
CA PHE A 132 13.40 -4.39 -1.99
C PHE A 132 12.58 -5.20 -0.95
N PHE A 133 11.91 -6.29 -1.37
CA PHE A 133 11.22 -7.22 -0.46
C PHE A 133 12.12 -8.42 -0.13
N GLU A 134 12.49 -8.52 1.15
CA GLU A 134 13.09 -9.71 1.75
C GLU A 134 12.05 -10.84 1.85
N THR A 135 11.78 -11.49 0.73
CA THR A 135 11.10 -12.78 0.74
C THR A 135 12.19 -13.80 1.09
N GLY A 136 12.27 -14.16 2.37
CA GLY A 136 13.27 -15.06 2.97
C GLY A 136 13.25 -16.51 2.46
N MET A 137 12.93 -16.74 1.19
CA MET A 137 13.09 -18.01 0.49
C MET A 137 13.95 -17.70 -0.74
N LEU A 138 15.27 -17.69 -0.54
CA LEU A 138 16.34 -17.36 -1.50
C LEU A 138 16.46 -15.85 -1.80
N GLY A 139 17.37 -15.16 -1.12
CA GLY A 139 17.81 -13.79 -1.42
C GLY A 139 18.59 -13.66 -2.76
N LEU A 140 18.10 -14.32 -3.81
CA LEU A 140 18.73 -14.48 -5.13
C LEU A 140 17.67 -14.29 -6.23
N HIS A 141 16.91 -13.20 -6.18
CA HIS A 141 16.08 -12.81 -7.32
C HIS A 141 16.74 -11.63 -8.04
N PRO A 142 17.57 -11.89 -9.06
CA PRO A 142 18.03 -10.85 -9.98
C PRO A 142 16.84 -10.07 -10.54
N ASP A 143 17.03 -8.77 -10.69
CA ASP A 143 16.05 -7.93 -11.37
C ASP A 143 16.42 -7.73 -12.82
N TYR A 144 15.61 -8.29 -13.72
CA TYR A 144 15.76 -8.21 -15.16
C TYR A 144 14.96 -7.05 -15.78
N HIS A 145 14.42 -6.15 -14.95
CA HIS A 145 13.61 -5.03 -15.41
C HIS A 145 14.40 -4.10 -16.33
N VAL A 146 13.85 -3.82 -17.52
CA VAL A 146 14.59 -3.14 -18.60
C VAL A 146 14.58 -1.62 -18.52
N PHE A 147 13.92 -1.02 -17.53
CA PHE A 147 13.91 0.44 -17.32
C PHE A 147 15.27 1.15 -17.41
N PRO A 148 16.39 0.58 -16.92
CA PRO A 148 17.70 1.22 -17.09
C PRO A 148 18.05 1.55 -18.54
N ASN A 149 17.56 0.77 -19.51
CA ASN A 149 17.75 1.02 -20.95
C ASN A 149 16.85 2.15 -21.51
N TYR A 150 15.87 2.62 -20.75
CA TYR A 150 15.01 3.75 -21.15
C TYR A 150 15.47 5.06 -20.51
N PHE A 151 16.02 4.98 -19.29
CA PHE A 151 16.42 6.15 -18.53
C PHE A 151 17.88 6.09 -18.07
N THR A 152 18.25 5.20 -17.15
CA THR A 152 19.56 5.25 -16.46
C THR A 152 20.79 5.25 -17.39
N PHE A 153 20.75 4.50 -18.48
CA PHE A 153 21.85 4.46 -19.47
C PHE A 153 21.76 5.55 -20.54
N VAL A 154 20.71 6.36 -20.50
CA VAL A 154 20.39 7.39 -21.49
C VAL A 154 20.52 8.78 -20.89
N ASN A 155 20.07 8.97 -19.65
CA ASN A 155 20.08 10.24 -18.94
C ASN A 155 20.58 10.00 -17.52
N ASN A 156 21.35 10.96 -17.00
CA ASN A 156 21.79 10.96 -15.62
C ASN A 156 21.71 12.38 -15.08
N PHE A 157 21.02 12.58 -13.95
CA PHE A 157 21.06 13.84 -13.22
C PHE A 157 22.20 13.84 -12.20
N SER A 158 22.93 14.95 -12.10
CA SER A 158 23.97 15.15 -11.10
C SER A 158 23.79 16.47 -10.35
N SER A 159 24.03 16.45 -9.05
CA SER A 159 24.07 17.63 -8.20
C SER A 159 24.82 17.34 -6.92
N GLU A 160 25.64 18.28 -6.46
CA GLU A 160 26.28 18.21 -5.15
C GLU A 160 25.31 18.60 -4.03
N GLU A 161 24.40 19.54 -4.29
CA GLU A 161 23.40 20.01 -3.31
C GLU A 161 22.22 19.05 -3.17
N VAL A 162 21.94 18.28 -4.23
CA VAL A 162 20.73 17.48 -4.42
C VAL A 162 21.11 16.04 -4.88
N PRO A 163 21.96 15.30 -4.14
CA PRO A 163 22.60 14.08 -4.63
C PRO A 163 21.63 12.91 -4.88
N LEU A 164 20.40 12.98 -4.38
CA LEU A 164 19.39 11.94 -4.50
C LEU A 164 18.36 12.19 -5.61
N PHE A 165 18.46 13.30 -6.34
CA PHE A 165 17.49 13.67 -7.36
C PHE A 165 17.33 12.59 -8.44
N ASN A 166 18.45 12.10 -8.97
CA ASN A 166 18.42 11.08 -10.02
C ASN A 166 17.67 9.82 -9.57
N VAL A 167 17.95 9.34 -8.36
CA VAL A 167 17.33 8.13 -7.80
C VAL A 167 15.84 8.32 -7.54
N ALA A 168 15.45 9.50 -7.03
CA ALA A 168 14.05 9.85 -6.82
C ALA A 168 13.31 9.89 -8.16
N PHE A 169 13.92 10.47 -9.19
CA PHE A 169 13.37 10.57 -10.55
C PHE A 169 13.24 9.19 -11.21
N GLU A 170 14.27 8.35 -11.12
CA GLU A 170 14.24 6.95 -11.58
C GLU A 170 13.11 6.16 -10.92
N SER A 171 12.97 6.31 -9.60
CA SER A 171 11.93 5.62 -8.82
C SER A 171 10.54 6.05 -9.27
N TYR A 172 10.31 7.35 -9.47
CA TYR A 172 9.02 7.86 -9.95
C TYR A 172 8.64 7.32 -11.32
N LEU A 173 9.54 7.40 -12.31
CA LEU A 173 9.24 6.91 -13.66
C LEU A 173 9.01 5.40 -13.69
N SER A 174 9.84 4.64 -12.97
CA SER A 174 9.70 3.18 -12.90
C SER A 174 8.49 2.72 -12.08
N GLU A 175 7.90 3.58 -11.25
CA GLU A 175 6.65 3.30 -10.54
C GLU A 175 5.39 3.42 -11.40
N LYS A 176 5.42 4.23 -12.48
CA LYS A 176 4.29 4.33 -13.43
C LYS A 176 3.86 2.97 -14.01
N THR A 177 4.75 1.97 -13.96
CA THR A 177 4.51 0.60 -14.42
C THR A 177 4.24 -0.41 -13.30
N SER A 178 4.31 0.03 -12.04
CA SER A 178 4.10 -0.85 -10.90
C SER A 178 2.60 -1.07 -10.64
N GLU A 179 2.19 -2.32 -10.49
CA GLU A 179 0.83 -2.64 -10.05
C GLU A 179 0.68 -2.33 -8.55
N GLN A 180 -0.32 -1.52 -8.19
CA GLN A 180 -0.63 -1.19 -6.79
C GLN A 180 -0.73 -2.46 -5.95
N ALA A 181 -0.01 -2.50 -4.82
CA ALA A 181 0.07 -3.69 -3.99
C ALA A 181 -1.33 -4.14 -3.52
N SER A 182 -1.72 -5.37 -3.87
CA SER A 182 -2.98 -5.96 -3.40
C SER A 182 -3.01 -6.06 -1.87
N GLY A 183 -4.12 -5.65 -1.25
CA GLY A 183 -4.34 -5.78 0.20
C GLY A 183 -4.14 -7.20 0.75
N PHE A 184 -4.17 -8.24 -0.10
CA PHE A 184 -3.77 -9.60 0.27
C PHE A 184 -2.32 -9.71 0.73
N ARG A 185 -1.38 -9.02 0.07
CA ARG A 185 0.05 -9.11 0.41
C ARG A 185 0.32 -8.54 1.80
N ARG A 186 -0.37 -7.45 2.16
CA ARG A 186 -0.29 -6.82 3.48
C ARG A 186 -0.64 -7.79 4.61
N MET A 187 -1.65 -8.64 4.42
CA MET A 187 -2.02 -9.63 5.44
C MET A 187 -0.90 -10.62 5.79
N PHE A 188 0.07 -10.85 4.89
CA PHE A 188 1.22 -11.72 5.18
C PHE A 188 2.46 -10.98 5.67
N SER A 189 2.70 -9.75 5.19
CA SER A 189 3.91 -8.99 5.53
C SER A 189 3.73 -8.07 6.74
N GLY A 190 2.50 -7.71 7.09
CA GLY A 190 2.15 -6.75 8.13
C GLY A 190 2.29 -5.32 7.71
N LEU A 191 3.49 -4.79 7.85
CA LEU A 191 3.82 -3.48 7.32
C LEU A 191 4.20 -3.60 5.84
N THR A 192 3.68 -2.68 5.05
CA THR A 192 4.16 -2.41 3.69
C THR A 192 5.50 -1.66 3.74
N ASP A 193 6.25 -1.66 2.63
CA ASP A 193 7.51 -0.91 2.58
C ASP A 193 7.30 0.59 2.78
N ASP A 194 6.21 1.13 2.24
CA ASP A 194 5.84 2.53 2.42
C ASP A 194 5.55 2.84 3.91
N GLU A 195 4.90 1.94 4.64
CA GLU A 195 4.67 2.10 6.09
C GLU A 195 5.97 1.98 6.89
N LYS A 196 6.88 1.07 6.52
CA LYS A 196 8.22 0.97 7.13
C LYS A 196 9.03 2.24 6.89
N ALA A 197 8.92 2.83 5.69
CA ALA A 197 9.52 4.10 5.36
C ALA A 197 8.94 5.24 6.20
N ASN A 198 7.62 5.33 6.37
CA ASN A 198 6.99 6.35 7.21
C ASN A 198 7.40 6.21 8.68
N ILE A 199 7.47 4.99 9.22
CA ILE A 199 7.94 4.76 10.60
C ILE A 199 9.37 5.29 10.79
N ALA A 200 10.27 5.04 9.83
CA ALA A 200 11.61 5.61 9.92
C ALA A 200 11.63 7.13 9.76
N LEU A 201 10.77 7.68 8.90
CA LEU A 201 10.62 9.12 8.70
C LEU A 201 9.97 9.84 9.90
N MET A 202 9.29 9.12 10.81
CA MET A 202 8.81 9.70 12.07
C MET A 202 9.96 10.06 13.02
N GLU A 203 11.11 9.39 12.90
CA GLU A 203 12.27 9.56 13.78
C GLU A 203 13.40 10.37 13.13
N GLN A 204 13.57 10.26 11.82
CA GLN A 204 14.73 10.79 11.08
C GLN A 204 14.32 11.43 9.75
N SER A 205 15.02 12.49 9.35
CA SER A 205 14.92 13.05 7.98
C SER A 205 15.51 12.10 6.94
N LEU A 206 15.20 12.33 5.65
CA LEU A 206 15.83 11.57 4.56
C LEU A 206 17.35 11.75 4.56
N LYS A 207 17.83 12.97 4.84
CA LYS A 207 19.26 13.25 4.98
C LYS A 207 19.93 12.40 6.06
N GLU A 208 19.30 12.25 7.21
CA GLU A 208 19.85 11.46 8.33
C GLU A 208 19.82 9.96 8.02
N ILE A 209 18.72 9.46 7.44
CA ILE A 209 18.61 8.05 7.02
C ILE A 209 19.65 7.73 5.95
N PHE A 210 19.90 8.65 5.01
CA PHE A 210 20.90 8.49 3.97
C PHE A 210 22.33 8.47 4.52
N ALA A 211 22.61 9.28 5.54
CA ALA A 211 23.92 9.35 6.17
C ALA A 211 24.23 8.16 7.10
N ASP A 212 23.21 7.37 7.47
CA ASP A 212 23.31 6.25 8.42
C ASP A 212 23.55 4.91 7.69
N PRO A 213 24.76 4.29 7.82
CA PRO A 213 25.06 3.01 7.18
C PRO A 213 24.21 1.84 7.68
N ASP A 214 23.64 1.92 8.88
CA ASP A 214 22.83 0.86 9.48
C ASP A 214 21.38 0.86 8.99
N LYS A 215 20.97 1.92 8.28
CA LYS A 215 19.62 2.12 7.74
C LYS A 215 19.49 1.81 6.25
N LYS A 216 20.50 1.20 5.62
CA LYS A 216 20.50 0.83 4.19
C LYS A 216 19.24 0.10 3.73
N ASP A 217 18.75 -0.84 4.56
CA ASP A 217 17.55 -1.64 4.23
C ASP A 217 16.27 -0.79 4.16
N VAL A 218 16.21 0.29 4.92
CA VAL A 218 15.06 1.20 5.00
C VAL A 218 15.20 2.36 4.01
N LEU A 219 16.44 2.81 3.77
CA LEU A 219 16.74 3.92 2.86
C LEU A 219 16.08 3.74 1.49
N SER A 220 16.16 2.55 0.91
CA SER A 220 15.52 2.26 -0.39
C SER A 220 14.00 2.48 -0.39
N LYS A 221 13.33 2.07 0.69
CA LYS A 221 11.89 2.23 0.89
C LYS A 221 11.52 3.70 1.06
N VAL A 222 12.35 4.43 1.79
CA VAL A 222 12.19 5.88 2.00
C VAL A 222 12.38 6.63 0.70
N LEU A 223 13.44 6.34 -0.08
CA LEU A 223 13.70 6.98 -1.37
C LEU A 223 12.56 6.78 -2.34
N LYS A 224 12.02 5.56 -2.40
CA LYS A 224 10.85 5.24 -3.21
C LYS A 224 9.64 6.08 -2.81
N LEU A 225 9.25 6.02 -1.54
CA LEU A 225 8.08 6.72 -1.02
C LEU A 225 8.20 8.25 -1.19
N LYS A 226 9.35 8.82 -0.80
CA LYS A 226 9.63 10.25 -0.93
C LYS A 226 9.78 10.67 -2.39
N GLY A 227 10.35 9.83 -3.26
CA GLY A 227 10.42 10.10 -4.71
C GLY A 227 9.03 10.23 -5.31
N ARG A 228 8.13 9.28 -5.04
CA ARG A 228 6.72 9.38 -5.42
C ARG A 228 6.06 10.66 -4.90
N TYR A 229 6.27 11.00 -3.63
CA TYR A 229 5.75 12.23 -3.03
C TYR A 229 6.24 13.48 -3.77
N LEU A 230 7.53 13.57 -4.09
CA LEU A 230 8.14 14.71 -4.77
C LEU A 230 7.46 14.98 -6.12
N PHE A 231 7.35 13.97 -6.97
CA PHE A 231 6.79 14.17 -8.31
C PHE A 231 5.27 14.29 -8.34
N ASN A 232 4.56 13.57 -7.46
CA ASN A 232 3.12 13.76 -7.33
C ASN A 232 2.80 15.17 -6.80
N TYR A 233 3.64 15.73 -5.94
CA TYR A 233 3.50 17.13 -5.52
C TYR A 233 3.70 18.08 -6.69
N ILE A 234 4.74 17.89 -7.50
CA ILE A 234 4.99 18.71 -8.70
C ILE A 234 3.78 18.67 -9.65
N GLN A 235 3.17 17.51 -9.85
CA GLN A 235 1.96 17.35 -10.67
C GLN A 235 0.72 18.08 -10.11
N THR A 236 0.72 18.49 -8.83
CA THR A 236 -0.33 19.38 -8.30
C THR A 236 -0.09 20.86 -8.61
N GLN A 237 1.13 21.20 -9.02
CA GLN A 237 1.54 22.58 -9.33
C GLN A 237 1.56 22.84 -10.83
N ILE A 238 1.82 21.80 -11.62
CA ILE A 238 1.98 21.87 -13.07
C ILE A 238 0.94 20.94 -13.69
N PRO A 239 0.15 21.38 -14.70
CA PRO A 239 -0.75 20.49 -15.42
C PRO A 239 -0.04 19.22 -15.91
N PRO A 240 -0.64 18.02 -15.77
CA PRO A 240 0.02 16.76 -16.12
C PRO A 240 0.59 16.72 -17.53
N ASP A 241 -0.18 17.17 -18.53
CA ASP A 241 0.25 17.19 -19.94
C ASP A 241 1.44 18.12 -20.17
N GLU A 242 1.47 19.26 -19.49
CA GLU A 242 2.57 20.23 -19.58
C GLU A 242 3.84 19.67 -18.93
N PHE A 243 3.70 19.03 -17.77
CA PHE A 243 4.82 18.40 -17.07
C PHE A 243 5.40 17.22 -17.86
N ASP A 244 4.56 16.32 -18.36
CA ASP A 244 5.01 15.15 -19.11
C ASP A 244 5.66 15.58 -20.45
N ALA A 245 5.10 16.59 -21.15
CA ALA A 245 5.72 17.14 -22.35
C ALA A 245 7.08 17.79 -22.05
N PHE A 246 7.19 18.59 -20.99
CA PHE A 246 8.45 19.20 -20.57
C PHE A 246 9.53 18.15 -20.28
N ILE A 247 9.20 17.13 -19.49
CA ILE A 247 10.13 16.06 -19.12
C ILE A 247 10.58 15.31 -20.37
N SER A 248 9.66 14.93 -21.25
CA SER A 248 9.97 14.20 -22.48
C SER A 248 10.93 14.99 -23.37
N ASP A 249 10.61 16.26 -23.64
CA ASP A 249 11.44 17.15 -24.45
C ASP A 249 12.83 17.33 -23.84
N TYR A 250 12.90 17.64 -22.54
CA TYR A 250 14.16 17.93 -21.86
C TYR A 250 15.09 16.70 -21.85
N LEU A 251 14.55 15.51 -21.54
CA LEU A 251 15.34 14.28 -21.55
C LEU A 251 15.79 13.91 -22.96
N SER A 252 14.96 14.14 -23.98
CA SER A 252 15.31 13.86 -25.38
C SER A 252 16.47 14.71 -25.90
N GLN A 253 16.54 15.98 -25.48
CA GLN A 253 17.59 16.93 -25.89
C GLN A 253 18.92 16.67 -25.16
N ASN A 254 18.87 16.01 -24.00
CA ASN A 254 20.03 15.77 -23.13
C ASN A 254 20.43 14.29 -23.05
N ARG A 255 20.08 13.48 -24.07
CA ARG A 255 20.46 12.07 -24.13
C ARG A 255 21.99 11.91 -24.15
N PHE A 256 22.47 10.87 -23.49
CA PHE A 256 23.87 10.48 -23.35
C PHE A 256 24.76 11.58 -22.76
N SER A 257 24.17 12.45 -21.94
CA SER A 257 24.87 13.53 -21.25
C SER A 257 24.53 13.52 -19.76
N ASN A 258 25.40 14.14 -18.97
CA ASN A 258 25.15 14.35 -17.55
C ASN A 258 24.41 15.69 -17.38
N ILE A 259 23.23 15.64 -16.80
CA ILE A 259 22.33 16.77 -16.61
C ILE A 259 22.59 17.38 -15.24
N ASP A 260 22.97 18.64 -15.19
CA ASP A 260 23.02 19.39 -13.94
C ASP A 260 21.61 19.71 -13.43
N VAL A 261 21.32 19.35 -12.18
CA VAL A 261 19.98 19.55 -11.58
C VAL A 261 19.61 21.02 -11.47
N ASN A 262 20.57 21.92 -11.24
CA ASN A 262 20.27 23.35 -11.14
C ASN A 262 19.79 23.88 -12.49
N SER A 263 20.49 23.53 -13.56
CA SER A 263 20.12 23.87 -14.94
C SER A 263 18.73 23.32 -15.32
N PHE A 264 18.42 22.10 -14.90
CA PHE A 264 17.08 21.51 -15.06
C PHE A 264 16.01 22.27 -14.29
N ALA A 265 16.28 22.59 -13.02
CA ALA A 265 15.35 23.31 -12.15
C ALA A 265 15.07 24.74 -12.65
N GLU A 266 16.10 25.44 -13.13
CA GLU A 266 15.96 26.77 -13.76
C GLU A 266 15.09 26.70 -15.01
N THR A 267 15.35 25.74 -15.90
CA THR A 267 14.54 25.55 -17.11
C THR A 267 13.08 25.21 -16.78
N MET A 268 12.87 24.35 -15.76
CA MET A 268 11.52 24.01 -15.28
C MET A 268 10.81 25.26 -14.74
N LYS A 269 11.50 26.07 -13.94
CA LYS A 269 10.97 27.31 -13.38
C LYS A 269 10.59 28.32 -14.45
N GLU A 270 11.39 28.47 -15.50
CA GLU A 270 11.08 29.35 -16.63
C GLU A 270 9.83 28.91 -17.38
N LYS A 271 9.65 27.61 -17.60
CA LYS A 271 8.52 27.07 -18.37
C LYS A 271 7.22 26.97 -17.57
N THR A 272 7.31 26.60 -16.30
CA THR A 272 6.16 26.17 -15.48
C THR A 272 5.90 27.08 -14.28
N SER A 273 6.74 28.11 -14.06
CA SER A 273 6.73 29.01 -12.89
C SER A 273 6.94 28.33 -11.53
N PHE A 274 7.22 27.02 -11.50
CA PHE A 274 7.48 26.27 -10.26
C PHE A 274 8.97 26.24 -9.92
N ASP A 275 9.33 26.64 -8.70
CA ASP A 275 10.72 26.62 -8.21
C ASP A 275 11.02 25.31 -7.45
N LEU A 276 11.73 24.40 -8.11
CA LEU A 276 12.01 23.05 -7.61
C LEU A 276 13.02 23.04 -6.45
N MET A 277 14.01 23.92 -6.45
CA MET A 277 15.15 23.83 -5.53
C MET A 277 14.76 24.04 -4.06
N PRO A 278 13.98 25.09 -3.70
CA PRO A 278 13.51 25.26 -2.32
C PRO A 278 12.65 24.09 -1.85
N PHE A 279 11.80 23.55 -2.73
CA PHE A 279 10.96 22.41 -2.41
C PHE A 279 11.79 21.16 -2.13
N PHE A 280 12.79 20.87 -2.96
CA PHE A 280 13.67 19.72 -2.73
C PHE A 280 14.44 19.86 -1.41
N GLN A 281 14.97 21.04 -1.10
CA GLN A 281 15.69 21.26 0.16
C GLN A 281 14.79 20.98 1.37
N HIS A 282 13.53 21.42 1.32
CA HIS A 282 12.55 21.04 2.35
C HIS A 282 12.32 19.53 2.37
N TRP A 283 12.02 18.91 1.23
CA TRP A 283 11.78 17.47 1.11
C TRP A 283 12.94 16.60 1.64
N TYR A 284 14.19 17.03 1.45
CA TYR A 284 15.38 16.30 1.88
C TYR A 284 15.64 16.42 3.39
N ASN A 285 15.44 17.62 3.95
CA ASN A 285 15.80 17.95 5.34
C ASN A 285 14.64 17.85 6.34
N GLU A 286 13.38 17.89 5.89
CA GLU A 286 12.21 17.87 6.79
C GLU A 286 12.11 16.55 7.56
N LYS A 287 11.81 16.69 8.86
CA LYS A 287 11.65 15.61 9.84
C LYS A 287 10.19 15.41 10.26
N LYS A 288 9.37 16.45 10.13
CA LYS A 288 7.97 16.39 10.50
C LYS A 288 7.17 15.74 9.38
N LEU A 289 6.20 14.92 9.77
CA LEU A 289 5.22 14.33 8.87
C LEU A 289 3.83 14.90 9.17
N PRO A 290 2.98 15.07 8.14
CA PRO A 290 1.59 15.43 8.34
C PRO A 290 0.83 14.29 9.04
N ALA A 291 -0.30 14.60 9.66
CA ALA A 291 -1.19 13.59 10.24
C ALA A 291 -2.62 13.95 9.86
N PHE A 292 -3.27 13.05 9.14
CA PHE A 292 -4.59 13.31 8.57
C PHE A 292 -5.68 12.63 9.37
N LEU A 293 -6.67 13.39 9.79
CA LEU A 293 -7.94 12.88 10.27
C LEU A 293 -8.93 12.91 9.11
N ILE A 294 -9.43 11.75 8.68
CA ILE A 294 -10.36 11.60 7.56
C ILE A 294 -11.70 11.09 8.10
N THR A 295 -12.78 11.81 7.80
CA THR A 295 -14.13 11.46 8.27
C THR A 295 -15.19 11.69 7.19
N ASP A 296 -16.42 11.26 7.46
CA ASP A 296 -17.61 11.53 6.63
C ASP A 296 -17.47 11.12 5.16
N ILE A 297 -16.82 9.98 4.88
CA ILE A 297 -16.71 9.42 3.52
C ILE A 297 -18.08 8.90 3.07
N ASN A 298 -18.77 9.71 2.27
CA ASN A 298 -20.13 9.46 1.80
C ASN A 298 -20.22 9.52 0.28
N GLY A 299 -21.15 8.77 -0.29
CA GLY A 299 -21.44 8.77 -1.71
C GLY A 299 -22.93 8.74 -2.01
N TYR A 300 -23.35 9.35 -3.09
CA TYR A 300 -24.71 9.28 -3.62
C TYR A 300 -24.71 9.45 -5.13
N LYS A 301 -25.76 8.98 -5.80
CA LYS A 301 -25.99 9.27 -7.24
C LYS A 301 -27.00 10.40 -7.39
N PHE A 302 -26.85 11.19 -8.43
CA PHE A 302 -27.72 12.33 -8.74
C PHE A 302 -27.96 12.42 -10.25
N ILE A 303 -28.95 13.22 -10.66
CA ILE A 303 -29.27 13.46 -12.07
C ILE A 303 -28.64 14.79 -12.48
N ASP A 304 -27.84 14.75 -13.53
CA ASP A 304 -27.20 15.91 -14.17
C ASP A 304 -27.47 15.85 -15.67
N ASN A 305 -28.23 16.80 -16.20
CA ASN A 305 -28.62 16.85 -17.63
C ASN A 305 -29.11 15.50 -18.19
N ASP A 306 -30.10 14.88 -17.52
CA ASP A 306 -30.69 13.57 -17.83
C ASP A 306 -29.72 12.37 -17.77
N ARG A 307 -28.50 12.55 -17.25
CA ARG A 307 -27.54 11.48 -16.98
C ARG A 307 -27.42 11.21 -15.49
N THR A 308 -27.25 9.95 -15.12
CA THR A 308 -26.93 9.58 -13.74
C THR A 308 -25.43 9.77 -13.53
N ARG A 309 -25.06 10.57 -12.53
CA ARG A 309 -23.68 10.80 -12.10
C ARG A 309 -23.54 10.50 -10.62
N TYR A 310 -22.32 10.38 -10.14
CA TYR A 310 -22.02 9.94 -8.79
C TYR A 310 -21.19 10.99 -8.08
N GLN A 311 -21.62 11.39 -6.90
CA GLN A 311 -20.89 12.30 -6.02
C GLN A 311 -20.30 11.50 -4.87
N ILE A 312 -19.01 11.68 -4.63
CA ILE A 312 -18.32 11.28 -3.41
C ILE A 312 -17.89 12.54 -2.66
N LYS A 313 -18.03 12.53 -1.34
CA LYS A 313 -17.56 13.59 -0.43
C LYS A 313 -16.86 12.98 0.76
N PHE A 314 -15.83 13.67 1.26
CA PHE A 314 -15.22 13.36 2.54
C PHE A 314 -14.61 14.63 3.14
N LYS A 315 -14.37 14.60 4.45
CA LYS A 315 -13.69 15.66 5.18
C LYS A 315 -12.31 15.20 5.60
N ILE A 316 -11.37 16.13 5.60
CA ILE A 316 -9.99 15.88 6.00
C ILE A 316 -9.45 17.07 6.80
N GLU A 317 -8.74 16.76 7.88
CA GLU A 317 -7.98 17.72 8.68
C GLU A 317 -6.53 17.27 8.77
N ASN A 318 -5.59 18.15 8.45
CA ASN A 318 -4.19 17.94 8.79
C ASN A 318 -3.92 18.57 10.15
N THR A 319 -3.70 17.75 11.17
CA THR A 319 -3.52 18.24 12.56
C THR A 319 -2.12 18.74 12.85
N GLU A 320 -1.20 18.61 11.89
CA GLU A 320 0.20 18.96 12.04
C GLU A 320 0.50 20.33 11.41
N ASN A 321 1.66 20.89 11.77
CA ASN A 321 2.13 22.18 11.25
C ASN A 321 3.01 22.06 9.99
N VAL A 322 2.94 20.92 9.30
CA VAL A 322 3.64 20.66 8.04
C VAL A 322 2.63 20.32 6.96
N GLU A 323 2.89 20.75 5.73
CA GLU A 323 2.05 20.39 4.59
C GLU A 323 2.13 18.89 4.31
N GLY A 324 1.04 18.33 3.77
CA GLY A 324 1.05 16.97 3.25
C GLY A 324 0.27 16.83 1.95
N LEU A 325 0.39 15.65 1.37
CA LEU A 325 -0.23 15.27 0.11
C LEU A 325 -1.01 13.97 0.31
N ILE A 326 -2.24 13.92 -0.18
CA ILE A 326 -3.00 12.67 -0.29
C ILE A 326 -3.29 12.36 -1.76
N SER A 327 -3.43 11.08 -2.07
CA SER A 327 -3.97 10.63 -3.35
C SER A 327 -5.30 9.91 -3.17
N VAL A 328 -6.18 10.08 -4.14
CA VAL A 328 -7.52 9.50 -4.16
C VAL A 328 -7.72 8.80 -5.49
N SER A 329 -7.96 7.50 -5.45
CA SER A 329 -8.24 6.68 -6.63
C SER A 329 -9.55 5.92 -6.47
N PHE A 330 -10.17 5.57 -7.59
CA PHE A 330 -11.44 4.85 -7.62
C PHE A 330 -11.33 3.55 -8.41
N ARG A 331 -12.18 2.59 -8.04
CA ARG A 331 -12.50 1.45 -8.89
C ARG A 331 -13.95 1.50 -9.32
N ILE A 332 -14.21 1.58 -10.62
CA ILE A 332 -15.57 1.69 -11.18
C ILE A 332 -16.23 0.31 -11.37
N ALA A 333 -17.56 0.25 -11.21
CA ALA A 333 -18.43 -0.87 -11.57
C ALA A 333 -18.38 -1.21 -13.07
N GLY A 334 -18.54 -2.49 -13.44
CA GLY A 334 -18.59 -2.88 -14.86
C GLY A 334 -17.24 -3.23 -15.50
N GLY A 335 -16.12 -2.93 -14.82
CA GLY A 335 -14.91 -3.71 -15.02
C GLY A 335 -15.21 -5.15 -14.61
N ARG A 336 -15.28 -6.09 -15.56
CA ARG A 336 -15.22 -7.52 -15.26
C ARG A 336 -13.88 -7.78 -14.59
N GLY A 337 -13.83 -7.54 -13.28
CA GLY A 337 -12.73 -7.83 -12.38
C GLY A 337 -12.55 -9.33 -12.29
N ARG A 338 -12.00 -9.89 -13.36
CA ARG A 338 -11.40 -11.22 -13.38
C ARG A 338 -10.32 -11.21 -12.30
N PHE A 339 -10.54 -12.02 -11.28
CA PHE A 339 -9.53 -12.43 -10.30
C PHE A 339 -8.13 -12.47 -10.96
N PHE A 340 -7.16 -11.76 -10.38
CA PHE A 340 -5.75 -11.66 -10.81
C PHE A 340 -5.40 -10.78 -12.03
N GLY A 341 -6.09 -9.66 -12.27
CA GLY A 341 -5.52 -8.56 -13.09
C GLY A 341 -5.27 -8.86 -14.57
N MET A 342 -5.79 -9.97 -15.11
CA MET A 342 -5.52 -10.44 -16.47
C MET A 342 -6.73 -10.23 -17.40
N GLY A 343 -7.01 -8.97 -17.71
CA GLY A 343 -7.97 -8.54 -18.74
C GLY A 343 -7.85 -7.03 -18.96
N PRO A 344 -8.27 -6.49 -20.13
CA PRO A 344 -8.34 -5.05 -20.33
C PRO A 344 -9.27 -4.48 -19.26
N GLY A 345 -8.73 -3.64 -18.36
CA GLY A 345 -9.52 -2.97 -17.35
C GLY A 345 -10.51 -2.02 -18.01
N ALA A 346 -11.66 -1.78 -17.37
CA ALA A 346 -12.39 -0.55 -17.65
C ALA A 346 -11.47 0.64 -17.36
N ASP A 347 -11.56 1.70 -18.15
CA ASP A 347 -10.84 2.95 -17.90
C ASP A 347 -11.17 3.38 -16.47
N GLN A 348 -10.15 3.35 -15.60
CA GLN A 348 -10.29 3.83 -14.24
C GLN A 348 -10.15 5.35 -14.26
N PRO A 349 -10.85 6.09 -13.39
CA PRO A 349 -10.63 7.52 -13.27
C PRO A 349 -9.19 7.75 -12.88
N GLU A 350 -8.62 8.84 -13.37
CA GLU A 350 -7.29 9.26 -12.98
C GLU A 350 -7.19 9.43 -11.45
N GLU A 351 -6.04 9.06 -10.90
CA GLU A 351 -5.75 9.29 -9.49
C GLU A 351 -5.64 10.80 -9.25
N LYS A 352 -6.42 11.31 -8.30
CA LYS A 352 -6.47 12.73 -7.94
C LYS A 352 -5.57 12.99 -6.73
N PHE A 353 -4.78 14.06 -6.78
CA PHE A 353 -3.89 14.46 -5.69
C PHE A 353 -4.37 15.75 -5.03
N TYR A 354 -4.34 15.80 -3.70
CA TYR A 354 -4.78 16.96 -2.93
C TYR A 354 -3.71 17.37 -1.91
N ARG A 355 -3.28 18.63 -2.00
CA ARG A 355 -2.43 19.27 -1.00
C ARG A 355 -3.26 19.70 0.20
N ILE A 356 -2.83 19.31 1.39
CA ILE A 356 -3.47 19.66 2.64
C ILE A 356 -2.44 20.42 3.48
N GLY A 357 -2.60 21.74 3.52
CA GLY A 357 -1.69 22.62 4.23
C GLY A 357 -1.64 22.38 5.75
N PRO A 358 -0.68 22.99 6.45
CA PRO A 358 -0.58 22.95 7.91
C PRO A 358 -1.89 23.37 8.59
N GLY A 359 -2.44 22.54 9.48
CA GLY A 359 -3.68 22.85 10.20
C GLY A 359 -4.93 22.96 9.32
N ALA A 360 -4.85 22.64 8.03
CA ALA A 360 -5.95 22.86 7.09
C ALA A 360 -7.07 21.86 7.30
N ILE A 361 -8.31 22.35 7.24
CA ILE A 361 -9.53 21.54 7.34
C ILE A 361 -10.32 21.73 6.05
N LYS A 362 -10.59 20.64 5.34
CA LYS A 362 -11.14 20.68 3.99
C LYS A 362 -12.27 19.65 3.84
N GLU A 363 -13.27 20.01 3.03
CA GLU A 363 -14.20 19.06 2.42
C GLU A 363 -13.83 18.93 0.95
N ILE A 364 -13.70 17.68 0.49
CA ILE A 364 -13.34 17.34 -0.88
C ILE A 364 -14.54 16.68 -1.54
N GLY A 365 -14.98 17.24 -2.66
CA GLY A 365 -16.05 16.73 -3.50
C GLY A 365 -15.52 16.24 -4.84
N ILE A 366 -15.90 15.01 -5.19
CA ILE A 366 -15.52 14.36 -6.45
C ILE A 366 -16.77 13.85 -7.14
N VAL A 367 -16.92 14.20 -8.41
CA VAL A 367 -17.97 13.77 -9.32
C VAL A 367 -17.38 12.76 -10.30
N LEU A 368 -18.08 11.63 -10.45
CA LEU A 368 -17.72 10.53 -11.35
C LEU A 368 -18.87 10.28 -12.31
N ASP A 369 -18.54 9.92 -13.54
CA ASP A 369 -19.53 9.61 -14.58
C ASP A 369 -20.05 8.17 -14.43
N ASP A 370 -19.23 7.27 -13.88
CA ASP A 370 -19.59 5.88 -13.64
C ASP A 370 -19.58 5.52 -12.15
N GLU A 371 -20.32 4.46 -11.80
CA GLU A 371 -20.53 4.05 -10.41
C GLU A 371 -19.23 3.60 -9.74
N PRO A 372 -18.76 4.25 -8.67
CA PRO A 372 -17.61 3.77 -7.91
C PRO A 372 -18.01 2.56 -7.08
N ARG A 373 -17.20 1.50 -7.12
CA ARG A 373 -17.29 0.34 -6.22
C ARG A 373 -16.34 0.45 -5.04
N ARG A 374 -15.24 1.17 -5.23
CA ARG A 374 -14.24 1.41 -4.20
C ARG A 374 -13.61 2.77 -4.39
N MET A 375 -13.34 3.45 -3.30
CA MET A 375 -12.41 4.57 -3.20
C MET A 375 -11.24 4.13 -2.34
N THR A 376 -10.04 4.53 -2.74
CA THR A 376 -8.81 4.34 -1.98
C THR A 376 -8.17 5.71 -1.75
N ILE A 377 -7.98 6.09 -0.50
CA ILE A 377 -7.20 7.26 -0.10
C ILE A 377 -5.84 6.77 0.36
N ASN A 378 -4.76 7.27 -0.26
CA ASN A 378 -3.40 7.05 0.18
C ASN A 378 -2.87 8.35 0.81
N THR A 379 -2.46 8.28 2.07
CA THR A 379 -1.88 9.42 2.80
C THR A 379 -0.40 9.63 2.51
N LEU A 380 0.20 8.81 1.64
CA LEU A 380 1.58 8.91 1.17
C LEU A 380 2.57 9.02 2.33
N ASN A 381 3.17 10.20 2.53
CA ASN A 381 4.15 10.47 3.56
C ASN A 381 3.44 11.12 4.74
N SER A 382 3.08 10.33 5.75
CA SER A 382 2.30 10.81 6.89
C SER A 382 2.55 9.96 8.13
N LYS A 383 2.04 10.44 9.27
CA LYS A 383 1.97 9.65 10.51
C LYS A 383 0.86 8.60 10.49
N ASN A 384 0.00 8.60 9.47
CA ASN A 384 -1.10 7.65 9.38
C ASN A 384 -0.58 6.23 9.16
N LEU A 385 -1.10 5.30 9.95
CA LEU A 385 -0.77 3.88 9.86
C LEU A 385 -2.06 3.07 10.04
N PRO A 386 -2.62 2.45 9.00
CA PRO A 386 -2.07 2.37 7.65
C PRO A 386 -2.15 3.66 6.84
N ILE A 387 -1.35 3.68 5.77
CA ILE A 387 -1.38 4.79 4.81
C ILE A 387 -2.58 4.72 3.86
N LEU A 388 -3.16 3.53 3.67
CA LEU A 388 -4.29 3.27 2.77
C LEU A 388 -5.59 3.15 3.55
N PHE A 389 -6.57 3.97 3.19
CA PHE A 389 -7.96 3.88 3.62
C PHE A 389 -8.82 3.46 2.43
N GLU A 390 -9.56 2.37 2.56
CA GLU A 390 -10.46 1.91 1.51
C GLU A 390 -11.92 2.05 1.95
N ARG A 391 -12.74 2.71 1.13
CA ARG A 391 -14.20 2.71 1.28
C ARG A 391 -14.81 1.95 0.13
N ARG A 392 -15.61 0.93 0.44
CA ARG A 392 -16.49 0.29 -0.55
C ARG A 392 -17.81 1.03 -0.60
N PHE A 393 -18.38 1.10 -1.80
CA PHE A 393 -19.71 1.62 -2.01
C PHE A 393 -20.57 0.49 -2.56
N ASP A 394 -21.59 0.13 -1.77
CA ASP A 394 -22.61 -0.82 -2.14
C ASP A 394 -23.92 -0.03 -2.27
N ASP A 395 -24.55 -0.10 -3.45
CA ASP A 395 -25.87 0.46 -3.75
C ASP A 395 -26.07 1.94 -3.35
N LEU A 396 -25.40 2.85 -4.06
CA LEU A 396 -25.53 4.30 -3.84
C LEU A 396 -26.97 4.80 -4.04
N GLU A 397 -27.49 5.51 -3.04
CA GLU A 397 -28.83 6.10 -3.04
C GLU A 397 -28.94 7.28 -4.00
N MET A 398 -30.12 7.45 -4.61
CA MET A 398 -30.40 8.56 -5.53
C MET A 398 -30.85 9.79 -4.73
N ASP A 399 -30.07 10.87 -4.79
CA ASP A 399 -30.48 12.19 -4.33
C ASP A 399 -30.93 13.04 -5.52
N LYS A 400 -32.26 13.22 -5.63
CA LYS A 400 -32.89 14.00 -6.71
C LYS A 400 -32.73 15.52 -6.55
N LYS A 401 -32.32 16.00 -5.37
CA LYS A 401 -32.19 17.43 -5.05
C LYS A 401 -30.73 17.87 -4.90
N ALA A 402 -29.79 16.94 -5.00
CA ALA A 402 -28.38 17.25 -4.84
C ALA A 402 -27.88 18.19 -5.94
N VAL A 403 -27.10 19.18 -5.52
CA VAL A 403 -26.26 19.99 -6.41
C VAL A 403 -24.87 19.35 -6.41
N ALA A 404 -24.32 19.15 -7.61
CA ALA A 404 -22.97 18.64 -7.79
C ALA A 404 -21.94 19.55 -7.11
N PHE A 405 -20.94 18.95 -6.46
CA PHE A 405 -19.81 19.64 -5.88
C PHE A 405 -18.51 18.95 -6.31
N GLU A 406 -17.79 19.59 -7.23
CA GLU A 406 -16.45 19.20 -7.65
C GLU A 406 -15.44 20.19 -7.05
N GLY A 407 -14.41 19.67 -6.38
CA GLY A 407 -13.29 20.45 -5.89
C GLY A 407 -13.16 20.43 -4.37
N VAL A 408 -12.54 21.49 -3.84
CA VAL A 408 -12.11 21.58 -2.45
C VAL A 408 -12.70 22.83 -1.82
N ARG A 409 -13.25 22.71 -0.61
CA ARG A 409 -13.69 23.86 0.19
C ARG A 409 -13.10 23.79 1.58
N ASP A 410 -12.74 24.94 2.14
CA ASP A 410 -12.23 25.02 3.51
C ASP A 410 -13.36 24.95 4.53
N LEU A 411 -13.10 24.29 5.65
CA LEU A 411 -13.97 24.22 6.82
C LEU A 411 -13.35 25.01 7.98
N LYS A 412 -14.18 25.46 8.91
CA LYS A 412 -13.74 26.23 10.09
C LYS A 412 -13.63 25.40 11.36
N ASP A 413 -14.50 24.40 11.48
CA ASP A 413 -14.61 23.60 12.69
C ASP A 413 -13.71 22.36 12.60
N HIS A 414 -12.92 22.13 13.65
CA HIS A 414 -12.12 20.91 13.79
C HIS A 414 -13.00 19.66 13.68
N LEU A 415 -12.48 18.63 13.02
CA LEU A 415 -13.16 17.36 12.88
C LEU A 415 -13.17 16.65 14.23
N LYS A 416 -14.38 16.29 14.67
CA LYS A 416 -14.56 15.53 15.90
C LYS A 416 -14.41 14.05 15.59
N TRP A 417 -13.46 13.41 16.26
CA TRP A 417 -13.22 11.97 16.15
C TRP A 417 -13.77 11.18 17.36
N ILE A 418 -13.90 11.87 18.51
CA ILE A 418 -14.56 11.40 19.74
C ILE A 418 -15.50 12.50 20.23
N ASP A 419 -16.68 12.15 20.75
CA ASP A 419 -17.55 13.12 21.41
C ASP A 419 -16.97 13.51 22.79
N PRO A 420 -16.93 14.80 23.17
CA PRO A 420 -16.42 15.24 24.47
C PRO A 420 -17.06 14.57 25.71
N LYS A 421 -18.24 13.94 25.57
CA LYS A 421 -18.91 13.18 26.64
C LYS A 421 -18.45 11.72 26.73
N GLU A 422 -17.72 11.24 25.74
CA GLU A 422 -17.21 9.87 25.65
C GLU A 422 -15.79 9.80 26.22
N ILE A 423 -15.53 8.75 26.99
CA ILE A 423 -14.18 8.41 27.45
C ILE A 423 -13.77 7.17 26.66
N VAL A 424 -12.75 7.29 25.82
CA VAL A 424 -12.25 6.17 25.00
C VAL A 424 -10.81 5.89 25.42
N VAL A 425 -10.48 4.62 25.52
CA VAL A 425 -9.10 4.13 25.66
C VAL A 425 -8.82 3.23 24.47
N ASP A 426 -7.95 3.70 23.59
CA ASP A 426 -7.42 2.98 22.44
C ASP A 426 -6.25 2.06 22.84
N ASN A 427 -5.90 1.07 22.02
CA ASN A 427 -4.78 0.18 22.33
C ASN A 427 -3.39 0.83 22.24
N GLU A 428 -3.26 2.04 21.69
CA GLU A 428 -2.02 2.82 21.72
C GLU A 428 -1.99 3.82 22.91
N ASP A 429 -3.08 3.95 23.67
CA ASP A 429 -3.15 4.87 24.80
C ASP A 429 -2.46 4.33 26.07
N PRO A 430 -1.95 5.20 26.96
CA PRO A 430 -1.35 4.77 28.23
C PRO A 430 -2.27 3.98 29.16
N GLY A 431 -3.59 4.07 28.96
CA GLY A 431 -4.60 3.29 29.69
C GLY A 431 -4.71 1.83 29.26
N PHE A 432 -4.02 1.43 28.20
CA PHE A 432 -4.03 0.06 27.69
C PHE A 432 -2.80 -0.74 28.12
N SER A 433 -2.98 -2.02 28.42
CA SER A 433 -1.88 -2.95 28.74
C SER A 433 -2.24 -4.39 28.40
N VAL A 434 -1.22 -5.26 28.32
CA VAL A 434 -1.39 -6.71 28.12
C VAL A 434 -0.61 -7.50 29.16
N SER A 435 -1.16 -8.62 29.63
CA SER A 435 -0.55 -9.43 30.69
C SER A 435 0.72 -10.19 30.29
N SER A 436 1.19 -10.03 29.05
CA SER A 436 2.41 -10.66 28.53
C SER A 436 3.43 -9.63 28.06
N GLU A 437 3.95 -8.80 28.96
CA GLU A 437 5.20 -8.10 28.70
C GLU A 437 6.33 -9.14 28.63
N LYS A 438 6.91 -9.32 27.44
CA LYS A 438 8.15 -10.09 27.28
C LYS A 438 9.23 -9.40 28.13
N GLN A 439 9.72 -10.05 29.17
CA GLN A 439 11.10 -9.83 29.60
C GLN A 439 11.99 -10.12 28.38
N GLU A 440 12.72 -9.12 27.89
CA GLU A 440 13.73 -9.34 26.87
C GLU A 440 14.71 -10.42 27.35
N SER A 441 14.75 -11.56 26.64
CA SER A 441 15.70 -12.63 26.92
C SER A 441 17.11 -12.11 26.71
N PHE A 442 17.93 -12.14 27.76
CA PHE A 442 19.35 -11.76 27.76
C PHE A 442 20.17 -12.45 26.65
N VAL A 443 19.70 -13.60 26.15
CA VAL A 443 20.32 -14.35 25.04
C VAL A 443 20.13 -13.62 23.69
N LYS A 444 19.02 -12.90 23.48
CA LYS A 444 18.81 -12.06 22.28
C LYS A 444 19.74 -10.84 22.22
N LYS A 445 20.19 -10.32 23.36
CA LYS A 445 21.22 -9.26 23.40
C LYS A 445 22.61 -9.76 22.98
N LEU A 446 22.89 -11.06 23.13
CA LEU A 446 24.19 -11.65 22.86
C LEU A 446 24.38 -12.04 21.38
N PHE A 447 23.28 -12.30 20.67
CA PHE A 447 23.28 -12.64 19.25
C PHE A 447 22.54 -11.55 18.48
N HIS A 448 23.26 -10.76 17.67
CA HIS A 448 22.71 -9.74 16.77
C HIS A 448 21.94 -10.36 15.58
N THR A 449 21.08 -11.34 15.84
CA THR A 449 20.10 -11.84 14.86
C THR A 449 18.92 -10.88 14.89
N LYS A 450 18.91 -9.90 13.99
CA LYS A 450 17.72 -9.10 13.67
C LYS A 450 16.65 -10.02 13.07
N ASP A 451 15.90 -10.71 13.92
CA ASP A 451 14.73 -11.46 13.48
C ASP A 451 13.52 -10.52 13.37
N LYS A 452 12.55 -10.87 12.49
CA LYS A 452 11.24 -10.21 12.31
C LYS A 452 10.41 -10.04 13.61
N GLU A 453 10.89 -10.54 14.75
CA GLU A 453 10.21 -10.44 16.04
C GLU A 453 10.36 -9.07 16.74
N ASP A 454 11.27 -8.21 16.28
CA ASP A 454 11.54 -6.90 16.90
C ASP A 454 10.75 -5.74 16.26
N GLU A 455 9.97 -6.00 15.20
CA GLU A 455 9.07 -4.98 14.61
C GLU A 455 7.88 -4.71 15.56
N LYS A 456 7.62 -3.42 15.86
CA LYS A 456 6.48 -2.97 16.69
C LYS A 456 5.15 -3.54 16.17
N TYR A 457 4.89 -3.37 14.87
CA TYR A 457 3.70 -3.87 14.20
C TYR A 457 4.02 -5.10 13.34
N VAL A 458 3.34 -6.21 13.59
CA VAL A 458 3.53 -7.46 12.84
C VAL A 458 2.35 -7.74 11.91
N GLY A 459 2.56 -8.62 10.93
CA GLY A 459 1.49 -9.06 10.04
C GLY A 459 0.43 -9.90 10.71
N PHE A 460 -0.80 -9.80 10.21
CA PHE A 460 -1.95 -10.54 10.71
C PHE A 460 -1.91 -11.99 10.21
N ASN A 461 -1.19 -12.86 10.92
CA ASN A 461 -1.00 -14.24 10.48
C ASN A 461 -2.13 -15.16 10.95
N PHE A 462 -3.06 -15.45 10.04
CA PHE A 462 -4.20 -16.32 10.29
C PHE A 462 -3.86 -17.82 10.47
N TRP A 463 -2.77 -18.28 9.85
CA TRP A 463 -2.40 -19.70 9.86
C TRP A 463 -1.65 -20.06 11.13
N ARG A 464 -0.79 -19.15 11.59
CA ARG A 464 0.05 -19.28 12.78
C ARG A 464 -0.04 -17.98 13.59
N PRO A 465 -1.18 -17.70 14.25
CA PRO A 465 -1.29 -16.53 15.11
C PRO A 465 -0.31 -16.62 16.29
N PRO A 466 0.16 -15.49 16.80
CA PRO A 466 1.16 -15.44 17.86
C PRO A 466 0.57 -15.96 19.17
N THR A 467 1.42 -16.57 20.00
CA THR A 467 1.01 -17.10 21.30
C THR A 467 1.01 -16.03 22.40
N THR A 468 1.59 -14.86 22.13
CA THR A 468 1.55 -13.65 22.98
C THR A 468 0.86 -12.53 22.22
N TRP A 469 0.32 -11.55 22.94
CA TRP A 469 -0.24 -10.36 22.31
C TRP A 469 0.83 -9.66 21.45
N ARG A 470 0.46 -9.30 20.23
CA ARG A 470 1.31 -8.54 19.29
C ARG A 470 0.48 -7.47 18.59
N LEU A 471 1.03 -6.27 18.42
CA LEU A 471 0.39 -5.24 17.62
C LEU A 471 0.37 -5.62 16.14
N THR A 472 -0.73 -5.30 15.48
CA THR A 472 -0.91 -5.36 14.03
C THR A 472 -1.71 -4.16 13.57
N THR A 473 -1.75 -3.90 12.27
CA THR A 473 -2.43 -2.72 11.71
C THR A 473 -3.50 -3.15 10.70
N ASN A 474 -4.64 -2.47 10.73
CA ASN A 474 -5.71 -2.61 9.75
C ASN A 474 -6.49 -1.29 9.69
N ALA A 475 -6.93 -0.87 8.51
CA ALA A 475 -7.65 0.39 8.33
C ALA A 475 -9.02 0.40 9.05
N ASP A 476 -9.58 -0.78 9.31
CA ASP A 476 -10.88 -0.91 9.96
C ASP A 476 -10.81 -0.84 11.50
N PHE A 477 -9.62 -0.96 12.11
CA PHE A 477 -9.45 -0.82 13.56
C PHE A 477 -9.72 0.62 14.02
N PHE A 478 -10.02 0.79 15.31
CA PHE A 478 -10.11 2.12 15.89
C PHE A 478 -8.73 2.78 15.95
N GLY A 479 -8.73 4.10 15.95
CA GLY A 479 -7.49 4.87 15.95
C GLY A 479 -7.68 6.26 15.37
N LYS A 480 -6.96 7.24 15.92
CA LYS A 480 -6.97 8.62 15.40
C LYS A 480 -6.10 8.77 14.14
N PHE A 481 -4.90 8.22 14.20
CA PHE A 481 -3.93 8.22 13.09
C PHE A 481 -3.34 6.83 12.87
N ILE A 482 -3.13 6.10 13.96
CA ILE A 482 -2.65 4.72 13.97
C ILE A 482 -3.86 3.84 14.25
N HIS A 483 -4.31 3.10 13.23
CA HIS A 483 -5.35 2.10 13.32
C HIS A 483 -4.68 0.75 13.52
N SER A 484 -4.54 0.38 14.79
CA SER A 484 -3.86 -0.84 15.21
C SER A 484 -4.72 -1.63 16.19
N ALA A 485 -4.32 -2.86 16.46
CA ALA A 485 -4.90 -3.65 17.52
C ALA A 485 -3.86 -4.67 17.99
N HIS A 486 -3.95 -5.11 19.24
CA HIS A 486 -3.21 -6.28 19.69
C HIS A 486 -3.97 -7.54 19.30
N TYR A 487 -3.30 -8.55 18.77
CA TYR A 487 -3.94 -9.84 18.49
C TYR A 487 -3.15 -11.02 19.05
N ILE A 488 -3.85 -12.11 19.31
CA ILE A 488 -3.31 -13.33 19.91
C ILE A 488 -4.07 -14.56 19.42
N LYS A 489 -3.42 -15.72 19.48
CA LYS A 489 -4.06 -17.02 19.37
C LYS A 489 -4.99 -17.27 20.57
N ALA A 490 -6.17 -17.81 20.30
CA ALA A 490 -7.08 -18.29 21.34
C ALA A 490 -6.42 -19.34 22.25
N GLY A 491 -6.77 -19.30 23.53
CA GLY A 491 -6.25 -20.14 24.59
C GLY A 491 -7.26 -20.32 25.73
N ASP A 492 -6.76 -20.45 26.94
CA ASP A 492 -7.52 -20.83 28.15
C ASP A 492 -8.10 -19.63 28.92
N GLY A 493 -7.79 -18.39 28.52
CA GLY A 493 -8.18 -17.17 29.22
C GLY A 493 -7.11 -16.60 30.15
N SER A 494 -5.94 -17.24 30.25
CA SER A 494 -4.83 -16.79 31.11
C SER A 494 -4.17 -15.48 30.67
N LYS A 495 -4.29 -15.12 29.37
CA LYS A 495 -3.69 -13.91 28.81
C LYS A 495 -4.76 -12.85 28.61
N LYS A 496 -4.50 -11.65 29.10
CA LYS A 496 -5.48 -10.57 29.13
C LYS A 496 -4.96 -9.31 28.45
N ALA A 497 -5.86 -8.59 27.79
CA ALA A 497 -5.71 -7.20 27.44
C ALA A 497 -6.58 -6.37 28.40
N ILE A 498 -6.08 -5.24 28.88
CA ILE A 498 -6.70 -4.47 29.96
C ILE A 498 -6.76 -3.01 29.55
N TRP A 499 -7.96 -2.43 29.58
CA TRP A 499 -8.20 -1.00 29.39
C TRP A 499 -8.57 -0.39 30.73
N THR A 500 -7.91 0.72 31.07
CA THR A 500 -8.13 1.49 32.29
C THR A 500 -8.40 2.95 31.93
N ALA A 501 -9.47 3.51 32.49
CA ALA A 501 -9.82 4.92 32.34
C ALA A 501 -10.09 5.58 33.69
N GLU A 502 -9.88 6.89 33.77
CA GLU A 502 -10.23 7.70 34.95
C GLU A 502 -11.58 8.40 34.71
N LEU A 503 -12.63 7.96 35.41
CA LEU A 503 -13.98 8.53 35.33
C LEU A 503 -14.11 9.71 36.29
N LYS A 504 -14.47 10.88 35.77
CA LYS A 504 -14.58 12.12 36.56
C LYS A 504 -15.80 12.18 37.49
N GLN A 505 -16.84 11.38 37.21
CA GLN A 505 -18.10 11.44 37.92
C GLN A 505 -18.66 10.03 38.13
N SER A 506 -19.23 9.76 39.30
CA SER A 506 -20.02 8.55 39.50
C SER A 506 -21.29 8.61 38.65
N GLY A 507 -21.76 7.44 38.22
CA GLY A 507 -23.03 7.33 37.50
C GLY A 507 -23.14 6.02 36.74
N THR A 508 -24.22 5.92 35.97
CA THR A 508 -24.42 4.81 35.05
C THR A 508 -23.67 5.09 33.75
N TYR A 509 -22.88 4.13 33.30
CA TYR A 509 -22.10 4.18 32.07
C TYR A 509 -22.46 3.01 31.16
N ASP A 510 -22.71 3.30 29.90
CA ASP A 510 -22.71 2.31 28.84
C ASP A 510 -21.25 2.05 28.43
N VAL A 511 -20.86 0.78 28.47
CA VAL A 511 -19.51 0.32 28.14
C VAL A 511 -19.54 -0.37 26.79
N TYR A 512 -18.73 0.10 25.85
CA TYR A 512 -18.65 -0.42 24.49
C TYR A 512 -17.27 -0.95 24.16
N TYR A 513 -17.21 -1.96 23.30
CA TYR A 513 -16.02 -2.41 22.63
C TYR A 513 -16.08 -2.07 21.13
N TYR A 514 -14.95 -1.68 20.55
CA TYR A 514 -14.87 -1.45 19.11
C TYR A 514 -14.69 -2.77 18.35
N SER A 515 -15.78 -3.28 17.79
CA SER A 515 -15.81 -4.51 16.99
C SER A 515 -15.35 -4.22 15.56
N THR A 516 -14.52 -5.09 14.99
CA THR A 516 -14.04 -4.96 13.60
C THR A 516 -14.37 -6.21 12.80
N ARG A 517 -14.95 -6.01 11.60
CA ARG A 517 -15.24 -7.10 10.64
C ARG A 517 -14.06 -7.33 9.70
N ILE A 518 -13.25 -8.35 10.00
CA ILE A 518 -12.12 -8.73 9.14
C ILE A 518 -12.60 -9.70 8.05
N GLU A 519 -12.84 -9.19 6.83
CA GLU A 519 -13.20 -10.02 5.67
C GLU A 519 -11.96 -10.64 4.96
N LEU A 520 -11.91 -11.97 4.85
CA LEU A 520 -10.91 -12.66 4.03
C LEU A 520 -11.46 -13.04 2.66
N PHE A 521 -10.82 -12.59 1.57
CA PHE A 521 -11.34 -12.78 0.21
C PHE A 521 -11.45 -14.25 -0.23
N TRP A 522 -10.70 -15.18 0.36
CA TRP A 522 -10.85 -16.61 0.08
C TRP A 522 -12.03 -17.24 0.81
N MET A 523 -12.57 -16.59 1.84
CA MET A 523 -13.75 -17.06 2.58
C MET A 523 -15.09 -16.73 1.89
N ARG A 524 -15.09 -15.86 0.86
CA ARG A 524 -16.30 -15.53 0.06
C ARG A 524 -16.77 -16.65 -0.89
N ARG A 525 -16.03 -17.76 -1.04
CA ARG A 525 -16.33 -18.82 -2.01
C ARG A 525 -16.62 -20.16 -1.34
N GLY A 526 -17.81 -20.29 -0.78
CA GLY A 526 -18.36 -21.60 -0.40
C GLY A 526 -19.88 -21.55 -0.21
N ARG A 527 -20.63 -22.22 -1.10
CA ARG A 527 -21.99 -22.69 -0.78
C ARG A 527 -21.84 -23.70 0.35
N GLY A 528 -22.11 -23.27 1.58
CA GLY A 528 -21.82 -24.00 2.81
C GLY A 528 -20.84 -23.21 3.68
N ALA A 529 -21.24 -21.99 4.08
CA ALA A 529 -20.54 -21.21 5.08
C ALA A 529 -20.54 -22.00 6.40
N ARG A 530 -19.48 -22.80 6.63
CA ARG A 530 -19.12 -23.11 8.01
C ARG A 530 -18.91 -21.76 8.68
N LYS A 531 -19.73 -21.47 9.70
CA LYS A 531 -19.53 -20.38 10.66
C LYS A 531 -18.04 -20.12 10.82
N ASN A 532 -17.67 -18.84 10.68
CA ASN A 532 -16.33 -18.32 10.77
C ASN A 532 -15.56 -19.03 11.91
N SER A 533 -14.67 -20.00 11.60
CA SER A 533 -13.93 -20.70 12.66
C SER A 533 -12.80 -19.85 13.22
N MET A 534 -12.59 -18.65 12.66
CA MET A 534 -11.48 -17.78 12.95
C MET A 534 -11.75 -16.84 14.12
N PHE A 535 -12.90 -16.17 14.09
CA PHE A 535 -13.42 -15.32 15.15
C PHE A 535 -14.79 -15.89 15.56
N GLN A 536 -15.02 -16.03 16.87
CA GLN A 536 -16.30 -16.51 17.41
C GLN A 536 -16.63 -15.65 18.64
N ASP A 537 -16.54 -16.18 19.84
CA ASP A 537 -16.84 -15.51 21.10
C ASP A 537 -15.61 -14.83 21.71
N PHE A 538 -15.74 -13.57 22.09
CA PHE A 538 -14.76 -12.84 22.89
C PHE A 538 -15.29 -12.70 24.32
N HIS A 539 -14.46 -13.02 25.30
CA HIS A 539 -14.83 -13.03 26.72
C HIS A 539 -14.23 -11.81 27.44
N PHE A 540 -15.10 -10.88 27.83
CA PHE A 540 -14.75 -9.68 28.57
C PHE A 540 -15.06 -9.82 30.07
N ILE A 541 -14.35 -9.06 30.90
CA ILE A 541 -14.63 -8.87 32.32
C ILE A 541 -14.76 -7.37 32.55
N VAL A 542 -15.95 -6.91 32.93
CA VAL A 542 -16.22 -5.50 33.23
C VAL A 542 -16.22 -5.30 34.75
N HIS A 543 -15.40 -4.38 35.24
CA HIS A 543 -15.30 -4.04 36.66
C HIS A 543 -16.22 -2.87 36.99
N HIS A 544 -17.11 -3.05 37.97
CA HIS A 544 -18.08 -2.05 38.43
C HIS A 544 -18.28 -2.14 39.95
N ASP A 545 -19.09 -1.25 40.53
CA ASP A 545 -19.22 -1.16 42.00
C ASP A 545 -19.80 -2.42 42.66
N ASP A 546 -20.64 -3.18 41.96
CA ASP A 546 -21.23 -4.43 42.47
C ASP A 546 -20.32 -5.66 42.28
N GLY A 547 -19.16 -5.50 41.65
CA GLY A 547 -18.19 -6.57 41.42
C GLY A 547 -17.67 -6.65 39.97
N GLU A 548 -17.51 -7.88 39.48
CA GLU A 548 -17.05 -8.17 38.12
C GLU A 548 -18.14 -8.93 37.37
N GLU A 549 -18.39 -8.55 36.11
CA GLU A 549 -19.31 -9.25 35.20
C GLU A 549 -18.57 -9.83 33.99
N GLU A 550 -18.73 -11.13 33.72
CA GLU A 550 -18.23 -11.77 32.49
C GLU A 550 -19.24 -11.58 31.35
N VAL A 551 -18.79 -10.94 30.27
CA VAL A 551 -19.62 -10.67 29.07
C VAL A 551 -19.06 -11.45 27.89
N GLU A 552 -19.91 -12.26 27.24
CA GLU A 552 -19.57 -12.97 26.00
C GLU A 552 -20.09 -12.17 24.80
N LEU A 553 -19.17 -11.74 23.91
CA LEU A 553 -19.49 -11.02 22.69
C LEU A 553 -19.32 -11.90 21.46
N ASP A 554 -20.35 -12.02 20.61
CA ASP A 554 -20.28 -12.76 19.34
C ASP A 554 -19.58 -11.92 18.25
N MET A 555 -18.38 -12.36 17.88
CA MET A 555 -17.50 -11.87 16.82
C MET A 555 -17.48 -12.80 15.60
N GLY A 556 -18.46 -13.70 15.45
CA GLY A 556 -18.59 -14.58 14.29
C GLY A 556 -18.87 -13.82 12.99
N ASP A 557 -19.71 -12.78 13.06
CA ASP A 557 -20.03 -11.86 11.98
C ASP A 557 -20.41 -10.46 12.53
N PRO A 558 -19.46 -9.73 13.14
CA PRO A 558 -19.76 -8.45 13.76
C PRO A 558 -19.97 -7.37 12.71
N ASP A 559 -20.79 -6.36 13.03
CA ASP A 559 -20.70 -5.07 12.37
C ASP A 559 -19.42 -4.35 12.84
N THR A 560 -18.82 -3.55 11.96
CA THR A 560 -17.66 -2.72 12.34
C THR A 560 -18.15 -1.46 13.06
N GLY A 561 -17.72 -1.25 14.29
CA GLY A 561 -18.13 -0.10 15.11
C GLY A 561 -18.24 -0.42 16.60
N TRP A 562 -18.86 0.48 17.35
CA TRP A 562 -19.05 0.35 18.80
C TRP A 562 -20.18 -0.63 19.15
N THR A 563 -19.84 -1.72 19.82
CA THR A 563 -20.79 -2.74 20.31
C THR A 563 -20.92 -2.66 21.82
N LEU A 564 -22.15 -2.58 22.33
CA LEU A 564 -22.43 -2.48 23.76
C LEU A 564 -22.05 -3.80 24.46
N LEU A 565 -21.22 -3.72 25.51
CA LEU A 565 -20.94 -4.82 26.42
C LEU A 565 -22.01 -4.87 27.54
N GLY A 566 -22.39 -3.70 28.06
CA GLY A 566 -23.42 -3.58 29.07
C GLY A 566 -23.47 -2.18 29.68
N THR A 567 -24.40 -2.00 30.61
CA THR A 567 -24.67 -0.74 31.29
C THR A 567 -24.46 -0.92 32.79
N TYR A 568 -23.50 -0.20 33.35
CA TYR A 568 -23.01 -0.43 34.72
C TYR A 568 -23.01 0.87 35.53
N TYR A 569 -23.33 0.77 36.81
CA TYR A 569 -23.02 1.87 37.73
C TYR A 569 -21.53 1.80 38.09
N ILE A 570 -20.80 2.88 37.80
CA ILE A 570 -19.37 3.01 38.07
C ILE A 570 -19.13 4.31 38.83
N SER A 571 -18.51 4.20 40.00
CA SER A 571 -18.08 5.33 40.81
C SER A 571 -16.94 6.10 40.15
N ALA A 572 -16.84 7.40 40.46
CA ALA A 572 -15.70 8.21 40.02
C ALA A 572 -14.39 7.56 40.47
N GLY A 573 -13.37 7.61 39.61
CA GLY A 573 -12.09 6.95 39.80
C GLY A 573 -11.76 5.98 38.65
N LYS A 574 -11.04 4.92 38.98
CA LYS A 574 -10.54 3.94 38.02
C LYS A 574 -11.66 3.02 37.51
N ALA A 575 -11.97 3.08 36.22
CA ALA A 575 -12.76 2.07 35.51
C ALA A 575 -11.85 1.09 34.77
N GLN A 576 -12.25 -0.18 34.69
CA GLN A 576 -11.44 -1.25 34.10
C GLN A 576 -12.29 -2.24 33.31
N VAL A 577 -11.81 -2.60 32.12
CA VAL A 577 -12.34 -3.70 31.32
C VAL A 577 -11.19 -4.60 30.91
N GLU A 578 -11.39 -5.92 30.95
CA GLU A 578 -10.41 -6.91 30.52
C GLU A 578 -10.97 -7.75 29.39
N LEU A 579 -10.14 -8.11 28.41
CA LEU A 579 -10.43 -9.11 27.39
C LEU A 579 -9.48 -10.29 27.57
N THR A 580 -10.04 -11.48 27.80
CA THR A 580 -9.24 -12.70 27.93
C THR A 580 -8.94 -13.31 26.56
N ASN A 581 -7.91 -14.17 26.50
CA ASN A 581 -7.63 -14.93 25.30
C ASN A 581 -8.48 -16.22 25.17
N LYS A 582 -9.57 -16.38 25.94
CA LYS A 582 -10.52 -17.50 25.82
C LYS A 582 -11.43 -17.27 24.62
N SER A 583 -11.56 -18.26 23.74
CA SER A 583 -12.50 -18.24 22.61
C SER A 583 -12.62 -19.62 21.98
N LYS A 584 -13.78 -19.92 21.37
CA LYS A 584 -13.98 -21.04 20.44
C LYS A 584 -13.40 -20.76 19.06
N GLY A 585 -13.08 -19.49 18.77
CA GLY A 585 -12.36 -19.04 17.58
C GLY A 585 -10.86 -19.39 17.63
N ARG A 586 -10.12 -19.00 16.59
CA ARG A 586 -8.66 -19.19 16.53
C ARG A 586 -7.88 -17.96 16.98
N ILE A 587 -8.48 -16.77 16.84
CA ILE A 587 -7.81 -15.48 17.02
C ILE A 587 -8.72 -14.56 17.82
N ILE A 588 -8.10 -13.76 18.68
CA ILE A 588 -8.73 -12.69 19.44
C ILE A 588 -7.92 -11.42 19.20
N PHE A 589 -8.58 -10.27 19.15
CA PHE A 589 -7.92 -8.97 19.05
C PHE A 589 -8.48 -7.97 20.05
N ALA A 590 -7.64 -7.08 20.53
CA ALA A 590 -7.88 -6.04 21.51
C ALA A 590 -7.61 -4.69 20.83
N ASP A 591 -8.68 -3.93 20.65
CA ASP A 591 -8.74 -2.64 19.96
C ASP A 591 -9.04 -1.56 21.02
N ALA A 592 -10.23 -0.95 21.02
CA ALA A 592 -10.60 0.12 21.95
C ALA A 592 -11.83 -0.19 22.83
N ILE A 593 -11.89 0.45 24.01
CA ILE A 593 -13.05 0.48 24.91
C ILE A 593 -13.54 1.92 25.08
N LYS A 594 -14.87 2.10 25.12
CA LYS A 594 -15.53 3.39 25.33
C LYS A 594 -16.51 3.33 26.49
N TRP A 595 -16.46 4.33 27.36
CA TRP A 595 -17.46 4.60 28.40
C TRP A 595 -18.27 5.84 28.05
N VAL A 596 -19.59 5.70 28.03
CA VAL A 596 -20.53 6.81 27.76
C VAL A 596 -21.44 6.97 28.96
N LYS A 597 -21.40 8.15 29.58
CA LYS A 597 -22.30 8.43 30.71
C LYS A 597 -23.74 8.59 30.21
N HIS A 598 -24.66 7.93 30.88
CA HIS A 598 -26.10 7.97 30.60
C HIS A 598 -26.74 9.34 30.84
#